data_AF-A0A0Q7XHQ3-F1
#
_entry.id   AF-A0A0Q7XHQ3-F1
#
_cell.length_a   1.000
_cell.length_b   1.000
_cell.length_c   1.000
_cell.angle_alpha   90.00
_cell.angle_beta   90.00
_cell.angle_gamma   90.00
#
_symmetry.space_group_name_H-M   'P 1'
#
loop_
_entity.id
_entity.type
_entity.pdbx_description
1 polymer ?
#
loop_
_entity_poly.entity_id
_entity_poly.type
_entity_poly.pdbx_seq_one_letter_code
_entity_poly.pdbx_strand_id
1 'polypeptide(L)'
;MFPLFAVEARTVRFEVKSQPLSQVIDILADLAGIPVQKLGDVPGRLEKWSAHGEGIAVFQKLAQDANLFFAYDGTKAIVAASSEVKTTVLPLGNYDWVAAQNIIKTLYPIVPERTLRFDKATGMLTIRGPQLFNDTIAAVLAKPQNSTIKVIRGGALQEISPKSMR
;
A
#
# COMPACT_ATOMS: atom_id res chain seq x y z
N MET A 1 -11.75 -18.16 20.33
CA MET A 1 -12.56 -17.74 19.17
C MET A 1 -12.30 -16.25 19.01
N PHE A 2 -11.40 -15.87 18.09
CA PHE A 2 -11.07 -14.46 17.86
C PHE A 2 -12.06 -13.88 16.85
N PRO A 3 -12.58 -12.66 17.05
CA PRO A 3 -13.48 -12.06 16.08
C PRO A 3 -12.69 -11.76 14.80
N LEU A 4 -13.20 -12.30 13.68
CA LEU A 4 -12.81 -11.91 12.33
C LEU A 4 -13.32 -10.48 12.11
N PHE A 5 -12.46 -9.47 12.31
CA PHE A 5 -12.76 -8.15 11.79
C PHE A 5 -12.46 -8.17 10.29
N ALA A 6 -13.47 -8.58 9.51
CA ALA A 6 -13.56 -8.05 8.16
C ALA A 6 -13.64 -6.53 8.32
N VAL A 7 -12.70 -5.80 7.72
CA VAL A 7 -12.85 -4.35 7.56
C VAL A 7 -14.02 -4.19 6.60
N GLU A 8 -15.25 -4.19 7.12
CA GLU A 8 -16.44 -3.84 6.36
C GLU A 8 -16.15 -2.49 5.71
N ALA A 9 -16.37 -2.40 4.41
CA ALA A 9 -16.15 -1.19 3.64
C ALA A 9 -17.08 -0.10 4.19
N ARG A 10 -16.59 0.65 5.17
CA ARG A 10 -17.35 1.75 5.77
C ARG A 10 -17.42 2.86 4.74
N THR A 11 -18.65 3.19 4.36
CA THR A 11 -18.90 4.36 3.54
C THR A 11 -18.64 5.61 4.36
N VAL A 12 -17.70 6.44 3.91
CA VAL A 12 -17.33 7.70 4.53
C VAL A 12 -17.88 8.84 3.68
N ARG A 13 -18.34 9.90 4.35
CA ARG A 13 -18.54 11.22 3.75
C ARG A 13 -17.68 12.19 4.55
N PHE A 14 -16.72 12.83 3.90
CA PHE A 14 -15.76 13.68 4.56
C PHE A 14 -15.61 15.02 3.84
N GLU A 15 -15.60 16.10 4.59
CA GLU A 15 -15.48 17.47 4.10
C GLU A 15 -14.45 18.21 4.95
N VAL A 16 -13.53 18.89 4.28
CA VAL A 16 -12.42 19.64 4.88
C VAL A 16 -12.48 21.07 4.38
N LYS A 17 -12.66 22.02 5.31
CA LYS A 17 -12.63 23.45 4.99
C LYS A 17 -11.20 23.95 4.83
N SER A 18 -10.38 23.84 5.88
CA SER A 18 -8.94 24.09 5.84
C SER A 18 -8.30 23.40 7.05
N GLN A 19 -7.53 22.33 6.84
CA GLN A 19 -6.86 21.59 7.91
C GLN A 19 -5.46 21.12 7.50
N PRO A 20 -4.53 20.94 8.45
CA PRO A 20 -3.26 20.27 8.19
C PRO A 20 -3.50 18.89 7.57
N LEU A 21 -2.74 18.55 6.52
CA LEU A 21 -2.95 17.31 5.77
C LEU A 21 -2.73 16.07 6.67
N SER A 22 -1.78 16.14 7.59
CA SER A 22 -1.54 15.10 8.60
C SER A 22 -2.75 14.82 9.49
N GLN A 23 -3.49 15.87 9.90
CA GLN A 23 -4.71 15.73 10.71
C GLN A 23 -5.88 15.20 9.88
N VAL A 24 -5.99 15.61 8.61
CA VAL A 24 -7.00 15.07 7.69
C VAL A 24 -6.83 13.56 7.53
N ILE A 25 -5.59 13.09 7.37
CA ILE A 25 -5.27 11.66 7.29
C ILE A 25 -5.71 10.93 8.55
N ASP A 26 -5.41 11.46 9.73
CA ASP A 26 -5.75 10.82 11.02
C ASP A 26 -7.27 10.74 11.21
N ILE A 27 -8.00 11.84 10.95
CA ILE A 27 -9.46 11.85 11.06
C ILE A 27 -10.09 10.87 10.06
N LEU A 28 -9.57 10.82 8.82
CA LEU A 28 -10.07 9.89 7.82
C LEU A 28 -9.77 8.43 8.22
N ALA A 29 -8.62 8.17 8.84
CA ALA A 29 -8.24 6.85 9.34
C ALA A 29 -9.26 6.33 10.35
N ASP A 30 -9.60 7.19 11.32
CA ASP A 30 -10.56 6.90 12.37
C ASP A 30 -11.98 6.69 11.80
N LEU A 31 -12.43 7.58 10.92
CA LEU A 31 -13.75 7.49 10.29
C LEU A 31 -13.89 6.22 9.43
N ALA A 32 -12.85 5.90 8.67
CA ALA A 32 -12.84 4.73 7.80
C ALA A 32 -12.58 3.41 8.57
N GLY A 33 -12.07 3.49 9.81
CA GLY A 33 -11.61 2.31 10.55
C GLY A 33 -10.38 1.65 9.94
N ILE A 34 -9.53 2.43 9.27
CA ILE A 34 -8.33 1.93 8.57
C ILE A 34 -7.10 2.48 9.31
N PRO A 35 -6.32 1.63 9.99
CA PRO A 35 -5.07 2.07 10.59
C PRO A 35 -4.14 2.67 9.54
N VAL A 36 -3.51 3.81 9.84
CA VAL A 36 -2.57 4.47 8.95
C VAL A 36 -1.18 4.52 9.57
N GLN A 37 -0.18 4.13 8.80
CA GLN A 37 1.22 4.36 9.07
C GLN A 37 1.72 5.51 8.17
N LYS A 38 1.95 6.67 8.77
CA LYS A 38 2.61 7.80 8.12
C LYS A 38 4.13 7.59 8.14
N LEU A 39 4.77 7.68 6.98
CA LEU A 39 6.23 7.60 6.85
C LEU A 39 6.77 9.01 6.57
N GLY A 40 7.60 9.50 7.50
CA GLY A 40 8.07 10.88 7.49
C GLY A 40 6.98 11.89 7.82
N ASP A 41 7.30 13.17 7.61
CA ASP A 41 6.33 14.25 7.78
C ASP A 41 5.44 14.37 6.54
N VAL A 42 4.16 14.67 6.77
CA VAL A 42 3.19 14.99 5.71
C VAL A 42 2.88 16.48 5.80
N PRO A 43 3.69 17.34 5.14
CA PRO A 43 3.52 18.78 5.23
C PRO A 43 2.30 19.26 4.44
N GLY A 44 1.90 20.49 4.72
CA GLY A 44 0.87 21.19 3.97
C GLY A 44 -0.50 21.18 4.61
N ARG A 45 -1.44 21.80 3.91
CA ARG A 45 -2.83 21.95 4.32
C ARG A 45 -3.73 21.54 3.17
N LEU A 46 -4.83 20.89 3.51
CA LEU A 46 -5.91 20.59 2.57
C LEU A 46 -7.01 21.62 2.73
N GLU A 47 -7.44 22.22 1.63
CA GLU A 47 -8.46 23.25 1.61
C GLU A 47 -9.61 22.85 0.70
N LYS A 48 -10.85 23.16 1.14
CA LYS A 48 -12.09 22.98 0.37
C LYS A 48 -12.17 21.63 -0.36
N TRP A 49 -11.86 20.56 0.37
CA TRP A 49 -11.86 19.21 -0.19
C TRP A 49 -13.02 18.41 0.37
N SER A 50 -13.66 17.61 -0.47
CA SER A 50 -14.73 16.71 -0.04
C SER A 50 -14.70 15.43 -0.86
N ALA A 51 -15.03 14.32 -0.21
CA ALA A 51 -15.17 13.03 -0.87
C ALA A 51 -16.23 12.17 -0.18
N HIS A 52 -16.76 11.23 -0.95
CA HIS A 52 -17.73 10.25 -0.50
C HIS A 52 -17.47 8.91 -1.18
N GLY A 53 -17.58 7.82 -0.43
CA GLY A 53 -17.39 6.46 -0.92
C GLY A 53 -16.85 5.54 0.16
N GLU A 54 -16.40 4.35 -0.22
CA GLU A 54 -15.70 3.45 0.71
C GLU A 54 -14.43 4.10 1.24
N GLY A 55 -14.13 3.90 2.53
CA GLY A 55 -13.00 4.56 3.20
C GLY A 55 -11.66 4.44 2.46
N ILE A 56 -11.36 3.26 1.92
CA ILE A 56 -10.16 3.02 1.10
C ILE A 56 -10.15 3.88 -0.17
N ALA A 57 -11.27 3.95 -0.90
CA ALA A 57 -11.39 4.75 -2.11
C ALA A 57 -11.27 6.25 -1.80
N VAL A 58 -11.84 6.70 -0.67
CA VAL A 58 -11.69 8.07 -0.18
C VAL A 58 -10.23 8.39 0.15
N PHE A 59 -9.50 7.45 0.74
CA PHE A 59 -8.06 7.57 0.98
C PHE A 59 -7.23 7.64 -0.30
N GLN A 60 -7.51 6.78 -1.27
CA GLN A 60 -6.85 6.83 -2.57
C GLN A 60 -7.06 8.18 -3.26
N LYS A 61 -8.29 8.70 -3.21
CA LYS A 61 -8.61 10.02 -3.75
C LYS A 61 -7.86 11.13 -3.01
N LEU A 62 -7.83 11.11 -1.68
CA LEU A 62 -7.06 12.06 -0.89
C LEU A 62 -5.57 12.03 -1.29
N ALA A 63 -4.99 10.84 -1.39
CA ALA A 63 -3.59 10.68 -1.73
C ALA A 63 -3.27 11.19 -3.14
N GLN A 64 -4.16 10.92 -4.11
CA GLN A 64 -4.02 11.44 -5.46
C GLN A 64 -4.11 12.97 -5.51
N ASP A 65 -5.14 13.55 -4.88
CA ASP A 65 -5.40 14.99 -4.89
C ASP A 65 -4.32 15.77 -4.12
N ALA A 66 -3.75 15.18 -3.06
CA ALA A 66 -2.72 15.78 -2.22
C ALA A 66 -1.28 15.37 -2.60
N ASN A 67 -1.09 14.67 -3.73
CA ASN A 67 0.22 14.19 -4.21
C ASN A 67 1.02 13.40 -3.15
N LEU A 68 0.34 12.45 -2.51
CA LEU A 68 0.90 11.52 -1.54
C LEU A 68 1.09 10.14 -2.17
N PHE A 69 2.07 9.40 -1.67
CA PHE A 69 2.11 7.96 -1.86
C PHE A 69 1.08 7.29 -0.94
N PHE A 70 0.33 6.34 -1.47
CA PHE A 70 -0.63 5.53 -0.71
C PHE A 70 -0.55 4.07 -1.13
N ALA A 71 -0.31 3.17 -0.18
CA ALA A 71 -0.46 1.73 -0.37
C ALA A 71 -1.30 1.12 0.76
N TYR A 72 -1.99 0.03 0.50
CA TYR A 72 -2.75 -0.73 1.52
C TYR A 72 -2.28 -2.18 1.52
N ASP A 73 -1.90 -2.70 2.69
CA ASP A 73 -1.41 -4.08 2.85
C ASP A 73 -2.52 -5.10 3.18
N GLY A 74 -3.78 -4.66 3.20
CA GLY A 74 -4.91 -5.50 3.63
C GLY A 74 -5.23 -5.38 5.12
N THR A 75 -4.43 -4.66 5.91
CA THR A 75 -4.67 -4.39 7.33
C THR A 75 -4.51 -2.92 7.69
N LYS A 76 -3.54 -2.23 7.08
CA LYS A 76 -3.24 -0.82 7.30
C LYS A 76 -2.83 -0.14 6.00
N ALA A 77 -3.03 1.17 5.97
CA ALA A 77 -2.54 2.02 4.89
C ALA A 77 -1.15 2.56 5.23
N ILE A 78 -0.29 2.63 4.23
CA ILE A 78 1.01 3.32 4.26
C ILE A 78 0.83 4.61 3.49
N VAL A 79 1.10 5.74 4.15
CA VAL A 79 1.01 7.07 3.55
C VAL A 79 2.34 7.78 3.71
N ALA A 80 2.80 8.45 2.65
CA ALA A 80 4.01 9.26 2.71
C ALA A 80 3.92 10.45 1.76
N ALA A 81 4.63 11.53 2.08
CA ALA A 81 4.81 12.63 1.15
C ALA A 81 5.61 12.19 -0.09
N SER A 82 5.42 12.87 -1.22
CA SER A 82 6.18 12.58 -2.44
C SER A 82 7.71 12.72 -2.27
N SER A 83 8.17 13.54 -1.32
CA SER A 83 9.59 13.67 -0.94
C SER A 83 10.19 12.39 -0.33
N GLU A 84 9.36 11.54 0.27
CA GLU A 84 9.78 10.27 0.87
C GLU A 84 9.83 9.12 -0.15
N VAL A 85 9.31 9.35 -1.38
CA VAL A 85 9.27 8.34 -2.43
C VAL A 85 10.66 8.18 -3.06
N LYS A 86 11.21 6.98 -2.91
CA LYS A 86 12.49 6.58 -3.49
C LYS A 86 12.29 5.57 -4.60
N THR A 87 13.25 5.53 -5.52
CA THR A 87 13.29 4.52 -6.58
C THR A 87 14.32 3.47 -6.23
N THR A 88 13.88 2.22 -6.12
CA THR A 88 14.75 1.05 -5.92
C THR A 88 14.70 0.21 -7.18
N VAL A 89 15.85 -0.23 -7.68
CA VAL A 89 15.96 -1.12 -8.85
C VAL A 89 16.59 -2.42 -8.39
N LEU A 90 15.93 -3.54 -8.65
CA LEU A 90 16.42 -4.86 -8.24
C LEU A 90 16.10 -5.93 -9.30
N PRO A 91 16.92 -6.99 -9.41
CA PRO A 91 16.58 -8.15 -10.23
C PRO A 91 15.41 -8.92 -9.59
N LEU A 92 14.57 -9.56 -10.41
CA LEU A 92 13.48 -10.43 -9.89
C LEU A 92 13.97 -11.67 -9.13
N GLY A 93 15.28 -11.94 -9.16
CA GLY A 93 15.91 -13.06 -8.47
C GLY A 93 15.38 -14.38 -9.02
N ASN A 94 14.74 -15.16 -8.15
CA ASN A 94 14.21 -16.48 -8.52
C ASN A 94 12.84 -16.42 -9.17
N TYR A 95 12.19 -15.26 -9.29
CA TYR A 95 10.81 -15.14 -9.77
C TYR A 95 10.74 -14.66 -11.21
N ASP A 96 9.74 -15.13 -11.96
CA ASP A 96 9.32 -14.42 -13.17
C ASP A 96 8.45 -13.19 -12.81
N TRP A 97 8.19 -12.33 -13.81
CA TRP A 97 7.44 -11.10 -13.58
C TRP A 97 6.01 -11.34 -13.08
N VAL A 98 5.33 -12.38 -13.58
CA VAL A 98 3.94 -12.65 -13.24
C VAL A 98 3.85 -13.10 -11.78
N ALA A 99 4.73 -14.03 -11.37
CA ALA A 99 4.83 -14.49 -9.99
C ALA A 99 5.20 -13.35 -9.04
N ALA A 100 6.20 -12.53 -9.38
CA ALA A 100 6.61 -11.38 -8.58
C ALA A 100 5.46 -10.36 -8.44
N GLN A 101 4.78 -10.04 -9.54
CA GLN A 101 3.65 -9.12 -9.53
C GLN A 101 2.50 -9.64 -8.66
N ASN A 102 2.19 -10.93 -8.72
CA ASN A 102 1.15 -11.55 -7.91
C ASN A 102 1.49 -11.53 -6.42
N ILE A 103 2.74 -11.83 -6.06
CA ILE A 103 3.22 -11.73 -4.68
C ILE A 103 3.08 -10.30 -4.17
N ILE A 104 3.52 -9.30 -4.95
CA ILE A 104 3.42 -7.90 -4.55
C ILE A 104 1.97 -7.46 -4.42
N LYS A 105 1.08 -7.84 -5.35
CA LYS A 105 -0.37 -7.55 -5.27
C LYS A 105 -1.05 -8.26 -4.10
N THR A 106 -0.51 -9.38 -3.66
CA THR A 106 -1.03 -10.07 -2.47
C THR A 106 -0.59 -9.36 -1.20
N LEU A 107 0.66 -8.89 -1.16
CA LEU A 107 1.21 -8.11 -0.05
C LEU A 107 0.59 -6.72 0.05
N TYR A 108 0.41 -6.05 -1.09
CA TYR A 108 -0.21 -4.74 -1.21
C TYR A 108 -1.31 -4.77 -2.27
N PRO A 109 -2.53 -5.15 -1.88
CA PRO A 109 -3.70 -5.18 -2.76
C PRO A 109 -3.97 -3.85 -3.47
N ILE A 110 -3.55 -2.74 -2.86
CA ILE A 110 -3.70 -1.41 -3.43
C ILE A 110 -2.35 -0.71 -3.39
N VAL A 111 -1.87 -0.35 -4.58
CA VAL A 111 -0.67 0.46 -4.79
C VAL A 111 -0.88 1.37 -5.99
N PRO A 112 -0.17 2.51 -6.10
CA PRO A 112 -0.26 3.38 -7.27
C PRO A 112 0.23 2.65 -8.52
N GLU A 113 -0.39 2.88 -9.68
CA GLU A 113 -0.05 2.16 -10.92
C GLU A 113 1.42 2.29 -11.32
N ARG A 114 2.03 3.45 -11.07
CA ARG A 114 3.42 3.76 -11.43
C ARG A 114 4.45 3.27 -10.40
N THR A 115 4.01 2.48 -9.41
CA THR A 115 4.87 1.95 -8.34
C THR A 115 5.79 0.87 -8.85
N LEU A 116 5.33 0.04 -9.79
CA LEU A 116 6.08 -1.11 -10.28
C LEU A 116 6.27 -1.01 -11.78
N ARG A 117 7.51 -1.09 -12.24
CA ARG A 117 7.84 -1.17 -13.66
C ARG A 117 8.88 -2.26 -13.88
N PHE A 118 8.51 -3.26 -14.67
CA PHE A 118 9.42 -4.31 -15.08
C PHE A 118 9.99 -4.02 -16.47
N ASP A 119 11.31 -4.10 -16.60
CA ASP A 119 12.00 -4.06 -17.87
C ASP A 119 12.37 -5.49 -18.30
N LYS A 120 11.70 -5.97 -19.36
CA LYS A 120 11.92 -7.30 -19.91
C LYS A 120 13.30 -7.47 -20.54
N ALA A 121 13.91 -6.39 -21.05
CA ALA A 121 15.21 -6.47 -21.72
C ALA A 121 16.34 -6.68 -20.71
N THR A 122 16.22 -6.05 -19.54
CA THR A 122 17.25 -6.11 -18.49
C THR A 122 16.90 -7.08 -17.36
N GLY A 123 15.66 -7.56 -17.27
CA GLY A 123 15.19 -8.41 -16.17
C GLY A 123 15.07 -7.65 -14.84
N MET A 124 15.06 -6.32 -14.88
CA MET A 124 15.08 -5.48 -13.69
C MET A 124 13.67 -4.97 -13.33
N LEU A 125 13.34 -5.02 -12.06
CA LEU A 125 12.16 -4.40 -11.48
C LEU A 125 12.54 -3.05 -10.85
N THR A 126 11.88 -1.99 -11.32
CA THR A 126 11.89 -0.67 -10.70
C THR A 126 10.69 -0.54 -9.77
N ILE A 127 10.95 -0.16 -8.52
CA ILE A 127 9.96 0.07 -7.47
C ILE A 127 10.03 1.54 -7.04
N ARG A 128 8.90 2.25 -7.05
CA ARG A 128 8.79 3.63 -6.59
C ARG A 128 7.87 3.72 -5.37
N GLY A 129 8.45 3.97 -4.21
CA GLY A 129 7.71 4.08 -2.95
C GLY A 129 8.62 4.49 -1.80
N PRO A 130 8.07 4.68 -0.60
CA PRO A 130 8.85 4.91 0.61
C PRO A 130 9.81 3.75 0.89
N GLN A 131 10.92 4.03 1.57
CA GLN A 131 11.97 3.03 1.81
C GLN A 131 11.42 1.73 2.44
N LEU A 132 10.58 1.84 3.47
CA LEU A 132 9.96 0.68 4.13
C LEU A 132 9.17 -0.22 3.15
N PHE A 133 8.42 0.39 2.25
CA PHE A 133 7.64 -0.32 1.24
C PHE A 133 8.57 -1.05 0.24
N ASN A 134 9.60 -0.34 -0.26
CA ASN A 134 10.58 -0.91 -1.18
C ASN A 134 11.33 -2.08 -0.55
N ASP A 135 11.78 -1.92 0.71
CA ASP A 135 12.53 -2.94 1.45
C ASP A 135 11.67 -4.18 1.71
N THR A 136 10.39 -3.99 2.02
CA THR A 136 9.47 -5.12 2.24
C THR A 136 9.30 -5.95 0.97
N ILE A 137 9.13 -5.29 -0.19
CA ILE A 137 9.07 -5.99 -1.48
C ILE A 137 10.39 -6.71 -1.78
N ALA A 138 11.51 -6.02 -1.61
CA ALA A 138 12.84 -6.59 -1.86
C ALA A 138 13.09 -7.84 -0.99
N ALA A 139 12.76 -7.76 0.30
CA ALA A 139 12.91 -8.87 1.24
C ALA A 139 12.03 -10.07 0.87
N VAL A 140 10.82 -9.84 0.35
CA VAL A 140 9.94 -10.92 -0.09
C VAL A 140 10.46 -11.57 -1.38
N LEU A 141 10.89 -10.79 -2.36
CA LEU A 141 11.43 -11.31 -3.62
C LEU A 141 12.82 -11.95 -3.47
N ALA A 142 13.55 -11.64 -2.40
CA ALA A 142 14.81 -12.31 -2.07
C ALA A 142 14.61 -13.74 -1.53
N LYS A 143 13.40 -14.10 -1.08
CA LYS A 143 13.14 -15.45 -0.55
C LYS A 143 13.17 -16.48 -1.68
N PRO A 144 13.64 -17.71 -1.42
CA PRO A 144 13.50 -18.81 -2.38
C PRO A 144 12.03 -19.06 -2.75
N GLN A 145 11.74 -19.43 -4.00
CA GLN A 145 10.37 -19.74 -4.46
C GLN A 145 9.66 -20.82 -3.64
N ASN A 146 10.39 -21.68 -2.95
CA ASN A 146 9.80 -22.74 -2.12
C ASN A 146 9.45 -22.27 -0.68
N SER A 147 9.66 -21.00 -0.37
CA SER A 147 9.43 -20.43 0.96
C SER A 147 7.98 -20.00 1.10
N THR A 148 7.33 -20.41 2.18
CA THR A 148 6.00 -19.90 2.54
C THR A 148 6.12 -18.47 3.03
N ILE A 149 5.41 -17.53 2.39
CA ILE A 149 5.28 -16.15 2.87
C ILE A 149 4.01 -16.07 3.71
N LYS A 150 4.17 -15.79 5.00
CA LYS A 150 3.05 -15.61 5.93
C LYS A 150 2.65 -14.14 5.96
N VAL A 151 1.41 -13.83 5.57
CA VAL A 151 0.83 -12.49 5.61
C VAL A 151 -0.41 -12.53 6.50
N ILE A 152 -0.56 -11.56 7.40
CA ILE A 152 -1.78 -11.43 8.20
C ILE A 152 -2.72 -10.47 7.50
N ARG A 153 -3.94 -10.90 7.20
CA ARG A 153 -4.96 -10.07 6.53
C ARG A 153 -6.31 -10.23 7.22
N GLY A 154 -6.92 -9.12 7.65
CA GLY A 154 -8.19 -9.17 8.39
C GLY A 154 -8.14 -10.03 9.67
N GLY A 155 -6.97 -10.17 10.29
CA GLY A 155 -6.75 -11.04 11.46
C GLY A 155 -6.51 -12.52 11.15
N ALA A 156 -6.52 -12.93 9.87
CA ALA A 156 -6.23 -14.30 9.46
C ALA A 156 -4.81 -14.43 8.88
N LEU A 157 -4.09 -15.49 9.26
CA LEU A 157 -2.82 -15.85 8.65
C LEU A 157 -3.09 -16.46 7.26
N GLN A 158 -2.62 -15.79 6.22
CA GLN A 158 -2.58 -16.30 4.86
C GLN A 158 -1.17 -16.75 4.51
N GLU A 159 -1.08 -17.94 3.93
CA GLU A 159 0.17 -18.50 3.43
C GLU A 159 0.23 -18.35 1.92
N ILE A 160 1.19 -17.58 1.43
CA ILE A 160 1.46 -17.44 0.00
C ILE A 160 2.50 -18.49 -0.36
N SER A 161 1.99 -19.55 -0.99
CA SER A 161 2.70 -20.55 -1.80
C SER A 161 3.20 -20.05 -3.16
N PRO A 162 4.49 -19.74 -3.44
CA PRO A 162 4.86 -19.40 -4.81
C PRO A 162 4.72 -20.58 -5.80
N LYS A 163 4.66 -21.82 -5.28
CA LYS A 163 4.47 -23.05 -6.06
C LYS A 163 3.03 -23.32 -6.52
N SER A 164 2.01 -22.69 -5.94
CA SER A 164 0.60 -23.00 -6.28
C SER A 164 0.04 -22.16 -7.43
N MET A 165 0.87 -21.34 -8.10
CA MET A 165 0.46 -20.44 -9.17
C MET A 165 0.95 -20.95 -10.54
N ARG A 166 0.59 -22.19 -10.89
CA ARG A 166 0.64 -22.71 -12.27
C ARG A 166 -0.68 -22.48 -12.96
#